data_AF-A0AA45W634-F1
#
_entry.id   AF-A0AA45W634-F1
#
_cell.length_a   1.000
_cell.length_b   1.000
_cell.length_c   1.000
_cell.angle_alpha   90.00
_cell.angle_beta   90.00
_cell.angle_gamma   90.00
#
_symmetry.space_group_name_H-M   'P 1'
#
loop_
_entity.id
_entity.type
_entity.pdbx_description
1 polymer ?
#
loop_
_entity_poly.entity_id
_entity_poly.type
_entity_poly.pdbx_seq_one_letter_code
_entity_poly.pdbx_strand_id
1 'polypeptide(L)' 'MLVDRSVDQVAADLRMDSADIEDIATSTTVVMLRCNDTGHEWRTTGWRGAYRRVCLLGLTDWDWWPAGRGVT' A
#
# COMPACT_ATOMS: atom_id res chain seq x y z
N MET A 1 5.08 -12.93 11.58
CA MET A 1 4.97 -13.26 10.15
C MET A 1 4.05 -12.20 9.54
N LEU A 2 4.44 -11.47 8.48
CA LEU A 2 3.61 -10.40 7.88
C LEU A 2 2.27 -10.91 7.30
N VAL A 3 2.11 -12.23 7.19
CA VAL A 3 0.95 -12.92 6.64
C VAL A 3 -0.29 -12.78 7.54
N ASP A 4 -0.11 -12.62 8.86
CA ASP A 4 -1.20 -12.64 9.83
C ASP A 4 -1.69 -11.26 10.27
N ARG A 5 -1.12 -10.16 9.76
CA ARG A 5 -1.59 -8.82 10.15
C ARG A 5 -2.99 -8.55 9.57
N SER A 6 -3.88 -8.08 10.43
CA SER A 6 -5.20 -7.57 10.03
C SER A 6 -5.06 -6.23 9.31
N VAL A 7 -6.14 -5.80 8.65
CA VAL A 7 -6.19 -4.48 8.02
C VAL A 7 -5.97 -3.39 9.06
N ASP A 8 -6.64 -3.45 10.22
CA ASP A 8 -6.50 -2.47 11.30
C ASP A 8 -5.06 -2.34 11.82
N GLN A 9 -4.35 -3.47 11.94
CA GLN A 9 -2.96 -3.46 12.39
C GLN A 9 -2.04 -2.77 11.39
N VAL A 10 -2.30 -2.97 10.09
CA VAL A 10 -1.51 -2.30 9.04
C VAL A 10 -1.89 -0.83 8.93
N ALA A 11 -3.18 -0.50 9.06
CA ALA A 11 -3.65 0.89 9.13
C ALA A 11 -2.94 1.64 10.28
N ALA A 12 -2.88 1.03 11.46
CA ALA A 12 -2.20 1.59 12.61
C ALA A 12 -0.69 1.76 12.39
N ASP A 13 -0.01 0.77 11.81
CA ASP A 13 1.44 0.88 11.50
C ASP A 13 1.72 2.02 10.52
N LEU A 14 0.88 2.14 9.49
CA LEU A 14 1.02 3.11 8.42
C LEU A 14 0.43 4.48 8.77
N ARG A 15 -0.27 4.59 9.91
CA ARG A 15 -1.05 5.77 10.33
C ARG A 15 -2.06 6.22 9.28
N MET A 16 -2.76 5.24 8.69
CA MET A 16 -3.79 5.43 7.69
C MET A 16 -5.16 5.03 8.20
N ASP A 17 -6.21 5.42 7.49
CA ASP A 17 -7.54 4.86 7.70
C ASP A 17 -7.58 3.40 7.22
N SER A 18 -8.20 2.52 8.01
CA SER A 18 -8.44 1.13 7.60
C SER A 18 -9.31 1.06 6.36
N ALA A 19 -10.25 1.99 6.18
CA ALA A 19 -11.13 2.05 5.02
C ALA A 19 -10.37 2.20 3.70
N ASP A 20 -9.26 2.96 3.67
CA ASP A 20 -8.41 3.10 2.48
C ASP A 20 -7.74 1.78 2.10
N ILE A 21 -7.32 1.00 3.10
CA ILE A 21 -6.72 -0.32 2.88
C ILE A 21 -7.80 -1.32 2.43
N GLU A 22 -9.00 -1.26 3.00
CA GLU A 22 -10.13 -2.10 2.60
C GLU A 22 -10.59 -1.82 1.16
N ASP A 23 -10.63 -0.55 0.74
CA ASP A 23 -10.93 -0.16 -0.64
C ASP A 23 -9.90 -0.75 -1.60
N ILE A 24 -8.60 -0.64 -1.28
CA ILE A 24 -7.54 -1.25 -2.09
C ILE A 24 -7.66 -2.79 -2.09
N ALA A 25 -7.95 -3.39 -0.94
CA ALA A 25 -8.06 -4.84 -0.79
C ALA A 25 -9.20 -5.44 -1.62
N THR A 26 -10.29 -4.69 -1.79
CA THR A 26 -11.48 -5.11 -2.53
C THR A 26 -11.42 -4.71 -4.01
N SER A 27 -10.78 -3.60 -4.35
CA SER A 27 -10.75 -3.04 -5.70
C SER A 27 -9.70 -3.68 -6.63
N THR A 28 -8.60 -4.24 -6.09
CA THR A 28 -7.52 -4.74 -6.96
C THR A 28 -6.60 -5.77 -6.32
N THR A 29 -5.96 -6.57 -7.16
CA THR A 29 -4.85 -7.45 -6.78
C THR A 29 -3.48 -6.79 -7.00
N VAL A 30 -3.44 -5.57 -7.56
CA VAL A 30 -2.20 -4.88 -7.91
C VAL A 30 -2.23 -3.44 -7.40
N VAL A 31 -1.25 -3.09 -6.57
CA VAL A 31 -1.12 -1.77 -5.95
C VAL A 31 0.16 -1.10 -6.46
N MET A 32 0.02 0.11 -6.97
CA MET A 32 1.15 1.01 -7.22
C MET A 32 1.51 1.69 -5.91
N LEU A 33 2.81 1.73 -5.61
CA LEU A 33 3.39 2.43 -4.47
C LEU A 33 4.44 3.41 -4.99
N ARG A 34 4.40 4.66 -4.55
CA ARG A 34 5.36 5.69 -4.91
C ARG A 34 5.99 6.29 -3.66
N CYS A 35 7.30 6.48 -3.68
CA CYS A 35 8.00 7.29 -2.69
C CYS A 35 7.97 8.75 -3.13
N ASN A 36 7.52 9.66 -2.26
CA ASN A 36 7.38 11.07 -2.60
C ASN A 36 8.72 11.82 -2.55
N ASP A 37 9.64 11.39 -1.70
CA ASP A 37 10.99 11.96 -1.60
C ASP A 37 11.83 11.73 -2.88
N THR A 38 11.67 10.58 -3.51
CA THR A 38 12.54 10.14 -4.63
C THR A 38 11.81 10.02 -5.97
N GLY A 39 10.47 9.97 -5.95
CA GLY A 39 9.65 9.69 -7.12
C GLY A 39 9.70 8.24 -7.60
N HIS A 40 10.42 7.34 -6.92
CA HIS A 40 10.47 5.94 -7.31
C HIS A 40 9.12 5.24 -7.13
N GLU A 41 8.73 4.44 -8.12
CA GLU A 41 7.48 3.69 -8.13
C GLU A 41 7.72 2.18 -8.14
N TRP A 42 6.84 1.45 -7.46
CA TRP A 42 6.84 -0.01 -7.41
C TRP A 42 5.44 -0.54 -7.67
N ARG A 43 5.37 -1.61 -8.46
CA ARG A 43 4.17 -2.42 -8.63
C ARG A 43 4.23 -3.58 -7.64
N THR A 44 3.21 -3.70 -6.79
CA THR A 44 3.12 -4.74 -5.77
C THR A 44 1.84 -5.56 -5.91
N THR A 45 1.86 -6.80 -5.43
CA THR A 45 0.69 -7.67 -5.39
C THR A 45 -0.08 -7.45 -4.09
N GLY A 46 -1.24 -6.80 -4.21
CA GLY A 46 -2.13 -6.47 -3.10
C GLY A 46 -1.54 -5.49 -2.08
N TRP A 47 -2.40 -5.01 -1.19
CA TRP A 47 -2.03 -4.06 -0.13
C TRP A 47 -0.96 -4.63 0.82
N ARG A 48 -0.96 -5.95 1.09
CA ARG A 48 0.10 -6.59 1.91
C ARG A 48 1.47 -6.52 1.26
N GLY A 49 1.55 -6.63 -0.06
CA GLY A 49 2.78 -6.47 -0.81
C GLY A 49 3.31 -5.05 -0.72
N ALA A 50 2.42 -4.05 -0.84
CA ALA A 50 2.75 -2.65 -0.68
C ALA A 50 3.21 -2.31 0.75
N TYR A 51 2.48 -2.76 1.77
CA TYR A 51 2.86 -2.61 3.18
C TYR A 51 4.24 -3.19 3.47
N ARG A 52 4.51 -4.42 3.00
CA ARG A 52 5.85 -5.03 3.15
C ARG A 52 6.91 -4.16 2.49
N ARG A 53 6.63 -3.54 1.35
CA ARG A 53 7.57 -2.67 0.63
C ARG A 53 7.85 -1.38 1.41
N VAL A 54 6.81 -0.74 1.95
CA VAL A 54 6.94 0.44 2.84
C VAL A 54 7.84 0.11 4.02
N CYS A 55 7.58 -0.99 4.73
CA CYS A 55 8.39 -1.38 5.89
C CYS A 55 9.84 -1.75 5.53
N LEU A 56 10.05 -2.49 4.43
CA LEU A 56 11.39 -2.91 4.01
C LEU A 56 12.26 -1.73 3.57
N LEU A 57 11.65 -0.71 2.95
CA LEU A 57 12.37 0.46 2.46
C LEU A 57 12.40 1.61 3.49
N GLY A 58 11.64 1.50 4.59
CA GLY A 58 11.52 2.55 5.59
C GLY A 58 10.90 3.83 5.02
N LEU A 59 9.92 3.71 4.12
CA LEU A 59 9.30 4.89 3.50
C LEU A 59 8.49 5.67 4.54
N THR A 60 8.76 6.97 4.63
CA THR A 60 8.06 7.88 5.56
C THR A 60 7.07 8.82 4.87
N ASP A 61 7.30 9.10 3.58
CA ASP A 61 6.38 9.86 2.72
C ASP A 61 6.18 9.11 1.39
N TRP A 62 4.95 8.66 1.16
CA TRP A 62 4.60 7.77 0.07
C TRP A 62 3.11 7.81 -0.23
N ASP A 63 2.77 7.48 -1.47
CA ASP A 63 1.41 7.31 -1.95
C ASP A 63 1.21 5.92 -2.51
N TRP A 64 -0.02 5.41 -2.44
CA TRP A 64 -0.39 4.18 -3.11
C TRP A 64 -1.76 4.27 -3.78
N TRP A 65 -1.97 3.48 -4.83
CA TRP A 65 -3.24 3.45 -5.54
C TRP A 65 -3.44 2.14 -6.31
N PRO A 66 -4.68 1.79 -6.66
CA PRO A 66 -4.95 0.64 -7.51
C PRO A 66 -4.33 0.79 -8.90
N ALA A 67 -3.54 -0.18 -9.35
CA ALA A 67 -2.89 -0.14 -10.67
C ALA A 67 -3.89 -0.23 -11.85
N GLY A 68 -5.17 -0.49 -11.57
CA GLY A 68 -6.26 -0.60 -12.55
C GLY A 68 -7.16 0.63 -12.64
N ARG A 69 -6.94 1.68 -11.83
CA ARG A 69 -7.64 2.95 -11.99
C ARG A 69 -6.99 3.68 -13.16
N GLY A 70 -7.37 3.28 -14.38
CA GLY A 70 -7.01 4.00 -15.59
C GLY A 70 -7.38 5.46 -15.41
N VAL A 71 -6.39 6.32 -15.59
CA VAL A 71 -6.59 7.71 -15.99
C VAL A 71 -7.49 7.69 -17.24
N THR A 72 -8.76 8.01 -17.05
CA THR A 72 -9.64 8.58 -18.07
C THR A 72 -9.74 10.07 -17.83
#